data_AF-A0A9W5Z1J3-F1
#
_entry.id   AF-A0A9W5Z1J3-F1
#
_cell.length_a   1.000
_cell.length_b   1.000
_cell.length_c   1.000
_cell.angle_alpha   90.00
_cell.angle_beta   90.00
_cell.angle_gamma   90.00
#
_symmetry.space_group_name_H-M   'P 1'
#
loop_
_entity.id
_entity.type
_entity.pdbx_description
1 polymer ?
#
loop_
_entity_poly.entity_id
_entity_poly.type
_entity_poly.pdbx_seq_one_letter_code
_entity_poly.pdbx_strand_id
1 'polypeptide(L)'
;MAEQLCSMPNASHVLEVAIGNGLDIRRTFTEDGEYTFEPGTERVGVSFLHIAAAKGTPDLMKTILDHAPELTNVCVTVVYPNNPPPLMLWHHLQSYKVLCQRSTTQHHPPLDAAVERGDARNVGYLLERGSEATFLSLEGAIKVSNTKPNTWHVEDIEEPADSVEWLAWKVQWADYVQIIAGKLDLDSKEAALSLERILAYASWWARNGDGDDGRLYLPGLLSKMSLRNRLHYTRRLELESYVQSLTAARKKIKELEGQLELENKRKRLKPNRRLAGRNTLFRDRSITSEKLEYVGKEVEGLEQILELRREAPLFSI
;
A
#
# COMPACT_ATOMS: atom_id res chain seq x y z
N MET A 1 -18.68 18.56 10.37
CA MET A 1 -19.00 19.34 9.16
C MET A 1 -18.10 18.97 7.98
N ALA A 2 -16.77 19.13 8.08
CA ALA A 2 -15.86 18.80 6.98
C ALA A 2 -15.93 17.31 6.55
N GLU A 3 -15.96 16.38 7.49
CA GLU A 3 -16.16 14.95 7.20
C GLU A 3 -17.48 14.67 6.48
N GLN A 4 -18.58 15.24 6.98
CA GLN A 4 -19.91 15.07 6.39
C GLN A 4 -19.94 15.59 4.95
N LEU A 5 -19.32 16.73 4.68
CA LEU A 5 -19.24 17.29 3.33
C LEU A 5 -18.44 16.37 2.39
N CYS A 6 -17.32 15.84 2.86
CA CYS A 6 -16.48 14.93 2.06
C CYS A 6 -17.18 13.59 1.75
N SER A 7 -18.15 13.18 2.57
CA SER A 7 -18.93 11.95 2.38
C SER A 7 -20.25 12.17 1.62
N MET A 8 -20.57 13.38 1.16
CA MET A 8 -21.79 13.63 0.40
C MET A 8 -21.69 13.16 -1.06
N PRO A 9 -22.79 12.64 -1.65
CA PRO A 9 -22.90 12.51 -3.09
C PRO A 9 -22.66 13.88 -3.77
N ASN A 10 -21.85 13.93 -4.82
CA ASN A 10 -21.43 15.17 -5.47
C ASN A 10 -20.68 16.16 -4.55
N ALA A 11 -19.90 15.66 -3.58
CA ALA A 11 -19.13 16.48 -2.64
C ALA A 11 -18.35 17.62 -3.30
N SER A 12 -17.77 17.42 -4.48
CA SER A 12 -17.06 18.46 -5.24
C SER A 12 -17.95 19.67 -5.55
N HIS A 13 -19.18 19.43 -6.02
CA HIS A 13 -20.12 20.50 -6.35
C HIS A 13 -20.62 21.21 -5.09
N VAL A 14 -20.92 20.46 -4.03
CA VAL A 14 -21.32 21.02 -2.74
C VAL A 14 -20.20 21.89 -2.17
N LEU A 15 -18.94 21.45 -2.31
CA LEU A 15 -17.77 22.21 -1.88
C LEU A 15 -17.64 23.53 -2.63
N GLU A 16 -17.78 23.54 -3.96
CA GLU A 16 -17.75 24.76 -4.78
C GLU A 16 -18.81 25.77 -4.33
N VAL A 17 -20.04 25.30 -4.09
CA VAL A 17 -21.11 26.15 -3.56
C VAL A 17 -20.76 26.68 -2.17
N ALA A 18 -20.19 25.87 -1.30
CA ALA A 18 -19.78 26.30 0.03
C ALA A 18 -18.65 27.35 -0.02
N ILE A 19 -17.66 27.16 -0.89
CA ILE A 19 -16.57 28.13 -1.13
C ILE A 19 -17.15 29.45 -1.63
N GLY A 20 -18.08 29.41 -2.60
CA GLY A 20 -18.79 30.60 -3.09
C GLY A 20 -19.61 31.34 -2.02
N ASN A 21 -20.02 30.64 -0.96
CA ASN A 21 -20.71 31.21 0.20
C ASN A 21 -19.76 31.58 1.37
N GLY A 22 -18.45 31.60 1.13
CA GLY A 22 -17.46 32.06 2.11
C GLY A 22 -16.85 30.97 3.00
N LEU A 23 -16.97 29.68 2.63
CA LEU A 23 -16.21 28.62 3.29
C LEU A 23 -14.71 28.83 3.07
N ASP A 24 -13.95 28.94 4.15
CA ASP A 24 -12.49 28.94 4.08
C ASP A 24 -11.95 27.50 3.98
N ILE A 25 -11.53 27.13 2.78
CA ILE A 25 -10.98 25.80 2.48
C ILE A 25 -9.62 25.55 3.16
N ARG A 26 -8.90 26.61 3.55
CA ARG A 26 -7.59 26.53 4.21
C ARG A 26 -7.70 26.27 5.70
N ARG A 27 -8.93 26.33 6.23
CA ARG A 27 -9.18 26.07 7.64
C ARG A 27 -8.71 24.67 8.02
N THR A 28 -7.99 24.61 9.13
CA THR A 28 -7.61 23.36 9.77
C THR A 28 -8.48 23.08 11.00
N PHE A 29 -8.53 21.80 11.37
CA PHE A 29 -9.35 21.26 12.43
C PHE A 29 -8.49 20.47 13.41
N THR A 30 -9.02 20.30 14.62
CA THR A 30 -8.52 19.32 15.58
C THR A 30 -9.52 18.16 15.60
N GLU A 31 -9.02 16.94 15.46
CA GLU A 31 -9.80 15.71 15.60
C GLU A 31 -9.42 14.99 16.89
N ASP A 32 -10.41 14.71 17.73
CA ASP A 32 -10.26 13.88 18.92
C ASP A 32 -10.27 12.40 18.51
N GLY A 33 -9.28 11.64 18.96
CA GLY A 33 -8.99 10.29 18.48
C GLY A 33 -9.94 9.19 18.93
N GLU A 34 -11.15 9.50 19.42
CA GLU A 34 -12.16 8.48 19.75
C GLU A 34 -12.50 7.57 18.56
N TYR A 35 -12.33 8.07 17.32
CA TYR A 35 -12.59 7.34 16.08
C TYR A 35 -11.35 7.03 15.24
N THR A 36 -10.15 7.23 15.79
CA THR A 36 -8.89 6.91 15.10
C THR A 36 -8.41 5.50 15.45
N PHE A 37 -7.45 4.98 14.67
CA PHE A 37 -6.87 3.64 14.90
C PHE A 37 -6.18 3.53 16.27
N GLU A 38 -5.90 4.67 16.92
CA GLU A 38 -5.22 4.77 18.21
C GLU A 38 -6.06 5.64 19.18
N PRO A 39 -6.92 5.00 19.98
CA PRO A 39 -7.81 5.70 20.91
C PRO A 39 -7.05 6.66 21.82
N GLY A 40 -7.56 7.88 21.94
CA GLY A 40 -7.00 8.92 22.81
C GLY A 40 -5.90 9.78 22.16
N THR A 41 -5.54 9.57 20.89
CA THR A 41 -4.64 10.50 20.18
C THR A 41 -5.38 11.77 19.76
N GLU A 42 -4.72 12.93 19.82
CA GLU A 42 -5.28 14.19 19.30
C GLU A 42 -4.56 14.54 17.99
N ARG A 43 -5.32 14.83 16.93
CA ARG A 43 -4.75 15.24 15.64
C ARG A 43 -5.03 16.71 15.41
N VAL A 44 -3.98 17.53 15.49
CA VAL A 44 -4.06 18.99 15.31
C VAL A 44 -3.60 19.37 13.91
N GLY A 45 -4.35 20.23 13.23
CA GLY A 45 -3.97 20.74 11.91
C GLY A 45 -4.57 19.95 10.73
N VAL A 46 -5.62 19.16 10.97
CA VAL A 46 -6.30 18.39 9.93
C VAL A 46 -6.95 19.33 8.93
N SER A 47 -6.57 19.25 7.65
CA SER A 47 -7.17 20.07 6.59
C SER A 47 -8.29 19.33 5.85
N PHE A 48 -9.07 20.05 5.05
CA PHE A 48 -10.03 19.43 4.13
C PHE A 48 -9.38 18.37 3.22
N LEU A 49 -8.12 18.59 2.80
CA LEU A 49 -7.42 17.64 1.95
C LEU A 49 -7.09 16.33 2.68
N HIS A 50 -6.79 16.34 3.98
CA HIS A 50 -6.60 15.11 4.76
C HIS A 50 -7.86 14.25 4.80
N ILE A 51 -9.00 14.89 5.02
CA ILE A 51 -10.30 14.23 5.10
C ILE A 51 -10.68 13.69 3.71
N ALA A 52 -10.51 14.49 2.65
CA ALA A 52 -10.78 14.08 1.28
C ALA A 52 -9.83 12.96 0.81
N ALA A 53 -8.56 12.99 1.22
CA ALA A 53 -7.60 11.92 0.95
C ALA A 53 -8.03 10.59 1.59
N ALA A 54 -8.58 10.64 2.79
CA ALA A 54 -9.03 9.47 3.53
C ALA A 54 -10.39 8.90 3.07
N LYS A 55 -11.33 9.77 2.66
CA LYS A 55 -12.75 9.41 2.50
C LYS A 55 -13.40 9.93 1.22
N GLY A 56 -12.78 10.89 0.55
CA GLY A 56 -13.31 11.56 -0.63
C GLY A 56 -12.90 10.90 -1.94
N THR A 57 -13.18 11.58 -3.04
CA THR A 57 -12.79 11.16 -4.40
C THR A 57 -11.64 12.01 -4.94
N PRO A 58 -10.93 11.55 -5.99
CA PRO A 58 -9.95 12.36 -6.68
C PRO A 58 -10.51 13.70 -7.19
N ASP A 59 -11.78 13.73 -7.62
CA ASP A 59 -12.44 14.96 -8.05
C ASP A 59 -12.66 15.96 -6.91
N LEU A 60 -12.94 15.48 -5.69
CA LEU A 60 -13.04 16.34 -4.51
C LEU A 60 -11.66 16.91 -4.15
N MET A 61 -10.62 16.08 -4.14
CA MET A 61 -9.26 16.54 -3.88
C MET A 61 -8.77 17.52 -4.94
N LYS A 62 -9.13 17.29 -6.21
CA LYS A 62 -8.88 18.23 -7.30
C LYS A 62 -9.53 19.58 -7.02
N THR A 63 -10.81 19.59 -6.67
CA THR A 63 -11.53 20.81 -6.33
C THR A 63 -10.83 21.56 -5.19
N ILE A 64 -10.44 20.86 -4.12
CA ILE A 64 -9.70 21.46 -2.98
C ILE A 64 -8.38 22.08 -3.45
N LEU A 65 -7.60 21.35 -4.24
CA LEU A 65 -6.27 21.76 -4.69
C LEU A 65 -6.29 22.85 -5.77
N ASP A 66 -7.36 22.96 -6.55
CA ASP A 66 -7.56 24.04 -7.51
C ASP A 66 -7.74 25.40 -6.77
N HIS A 67 -8.30 25.39 -5.55
CA HIS A 67 -8.48 26.59 -4.71
C HIS A 67 -7.37 26.82 -3.68
N ALA A 68 -6.71 25.76 -3.21
CA ALA A 68 -5.66 25.81 -2.18
C ALA A 68 -4.54 24.78 -2.45
N PRO A 69 -3.69 25.00 -3.47
CA PRO A 69 -2.63 24.06 -3.85
C PRO A 69 -1.58 23.85 -2.75
N GLU A 70 -1.39 24.83 -1.87
CA GLU A 70 -0.49 24.74 -0.71
C GLU A 70 -0.87 23.64 0.28
N LEU A 71 -2.10 23.12 0.23
CA LEU A 71 -2.54 22.03 1.10
C LEU A 71 -1.90 20.68 0.74
N THR A 72 -1.27 20.55 -0.43
CA THR A 72 -0.68 19.28 -0.92
C THR A 72 0.24 18.62 0.10
N ASN A 73 1.07 19.41 0.79
CA ASN A 73 2.05 18.93 1.78
C ASN A 73 1.76 19.48 3.19
N VAL A 74 0.53 19.91 3.47
CA VAL A 74 0.18 20.36 4.83
C VAL A 74 0.24 19.19 5.78
N CYS A 75 0.92 19.33 6.91
CA CYS A 75 1.10 18.23 7.86
C CYS A 75 0.19 18.38 9.08
N VAL A 76 -0.40 17.27 9.50
CA VAL A 76 -1.03 17.13 10.82
C VAL A 76 0.03 16.83 11.86
N THR A 77 -0.15 17.38 13.06
CA THR A 77 0.58 16.98 14.26
C THR A 77 -0.26 15.99 15.05
N VAL A 78 0.23 14.76 15.21
CA VAL A 78 -0.38 13.76 16.10
C VAL A 78 0.22 13.90 17.50
N VAL A 79 -0.63 14.26 18.46
CA VAL A 79 -0.28 14.41 19.87
C VAL A 79 -0.70 13.15 20.62
N TYR A 80 0.28 12.50 21.24
CA TYR A 80 0.05 11.35 22.10
C TYR A 80 -0.18 11.82 23.54
N PRO A 81 -1.29 11.43 24.20
CA PRO A 81 -1.41 11.66 25.63
C PRO A 81 -0.31 10.87 26.34
N ASN A 82 0.47 11.55 27.18
CA ASN A 82 1.55 11.08 28.05
C ASN A 82 1.88 9.57 27.95
N ASN A 83 3.03 9.24 27.34
CA ASN A 83 3.67 7.92 27.31
C ASN A 83 2.67 6.75 27.41
N PRO A 84 2.03 6.34 26.30
CA PRO A 84 1.38 5.04 26.30
C PRO A 84 2.41 4.00 26.76
N PRO A 85 2.06 3.07 27.66
CA PRO A 85 2.96 1.99 28.01
C PRO A 85 3.45 1.32 26.72
N PRO A 86 4.71 0.84 26.64
CA PRO A 86 5.29 0.22 25.43
C PRO A 86 4.58 -1.04 24.90
N LEU A 87 3.36 -1.31 25.34
CA LEU A 87 2.63 -2.57 25.21
C LEU A 87 1.35 -2.46 24.37
N MET A 88 1.00 -1.31 23.80
CA MET A 88 -0.32 -1.16 23.15
C MET A 88 -0.33 -0.86 21.65
N LEU A 89 0.71 -1.27 20.90
CA LEU A 89 0.71 -1.10 19.42
C LEU A 89 1.19 -2.32 18.63
N TRP A 90 1.02 -3.52 19.17
CA TRP A 90 1.23 -4.78 18.45
C TRP A 90 0.31 -5.90 18.96
N HIS A 91 -1.01 -5.69 18.98
CA HIS A 91 -1.92 -6.83 19.12
C HIS A 91 -2.00 -7.63 17.80
N HIS A 92 -0.87 -8.28 17.45
CA HIS A 92 -0.75 -9.62 16.88
C HIS A 92 0.70 -10.11 16.68
N LEU A 93 1.73 -9.52 17.30
CA LEU A 93 3.12 -9.98 17.16
C LEU A 93 3.82 -10.17 18.50
N GLN A 94 3.51 -11.29 19.14
CA GLN A 94 4.01 -11.74 20.45
C GLN A 94 5.52 -12.09 20.51
N SER A 95 6.40 -11.57 19.64
CA SER A 95 7.80 -12.03 19.66
C SER A 95 8.92 -11.02 19.36
N TYR A 96 8.63 -9.78 18.97
CA TYR A 96 9.70 -8.80 18.76
C TYR A 96 9.38 -7.48 19.43
N LYS A 97 10.03 -7.26 20.56
CA LYS A 97 10.00 -6.03 21.35
C LYS A 97 10.86 -4.96 20.65
N VAL A 98 10.43 -4.48 19.49
CA VAL A 98 11.05 -3.29 18.88
C VAL A 98 10.40 -2.08 19.52
N LEU A 99 11.16 -1.42 20.40
CA LEU A 99 10.78 -0.18 21.06
C LEU A 99 10.40 0.85 19.99
N CYS A 100 9.11 1.11 19.86
CA CYS A 100 8.60 2.23 19.07
C CYS A 100 8.90 3.51 19.85
N GLN A 101 10.08 4.10 19.65
CA GLN A 101 10.28 5.50 20.01
C GLN A 101 9.58 6.32 18.93
N ARG A 102 8.26 6.50 19.06
CA ARG A 102 7.56 7.47 18.23
C ARG A 102 7.95 8.86 18.73
N SER A 103 8.43 9.69 17.82
CA SER A 103 8.44 11.14 18.01
C SER A 103 7.06 11.56 18.52
N THR A 104 7.01 12.40 19.55
CA THR A 104 5.76 12.97 20.09
C THR A 104 5.03 13.86 19.10
N THR A 105 5.65 14.13 17.94
CA THR A 105 5.09 14.84 16.80
C THR A 105 5.44 14.07 15.53
N GLN A 106 4.45 13.45 14.90
CA GLN A 106 4.59 12.90 13.55
C GLN A 106 3.94 13.88 12.57
N HIS A 107 4.66 14.20 11.51
CA HIS A 107 4.14 14.96 10.38
C HIS A 107 3.38 14.01 9.46
N HIS A 108 2.05 14.13 9.47
CA HIS A 108 1.16 13.30 8.66
C HIS A 108 0.63 14.16 7.49
N PRO A 109 1.20 14.09 6.28
CA PRO A 109 0.63 14.72 5.09
C PRO A 109 -0.65 14.01 4.61
N PRO A 110 -1.41 14.60 3.67
CA PRO A 110 -2.63 13.99 3.13
C PRO A 110 -2.38 12.63 2.47
N LEU A 111 -1.18 12.41 1.90
CA LEU A 111 -0.79 11.11 1.34
C LEU A 111 -0.84 10.00 2.38
N ASP A 112 -0.42 10.27 3.62
CA ASP A 112 -0.45 9.27 4.70
C ASP A 112 -1.89 8.87 5.03
N ALA A 113 -2.82 9.83 5.02
CA ALA A 113 -4.23 9.57 5.24
C ALA A 113 -4.86 8.70 4.14
N ALA A 114 -4.51 8.94 2.86
CA ALA A 114 -4.94 8.09 1.75
C ALA A 114 -4.35 6.67 1.84
N VAL A 115 -3.07 6.56 2.19
CA VAL A 115 -2.38 5.29 2.36
C VAL A 115 -2.98 4.47 3.51
N GLU A 116 -3.22 5.08 4.67
CA GLU A 116 -3.81 4.40 5.84
C GLU A 116 -5.18 3.78 5.54
N ARG A 117 -5.95 4.45 4.68
CA ARG A 117 -7.27 3.99 4.24
C ARG A 117 -7.20 2.98 3.11
N GLY A 118 -6.03 2.84 2.49
CA GLY A 118 -5.85 1.99 1.32
C GLY A 118 -6.57 2.51 0.09
N ASP A 119 -6.91 3.79 -0.04
CA ASP A 119 -7.56 4.27 -1.27
C ASP A 119 -6.53 4.44 -2.40
N ALA A 120 -6.40 3.42 -3.25
CA ALA A 120 -5.45 3.40 -4.35
C ALA A 120 -5.65 4.56 -5.34
N ARG A 121 -6.87 5.08 -5.51
CA ARG A 121 -7.14 6.20 -6.44
C ARG A 121 -6.64 7.51 -5.85
N ASN A 122 -6.91 7.75 -4.57
CA ASN A 122 -6.45 8.96 -3.88
C ASN A 122 -4.93 8.97 -3.72
N VAL A 123 -4.31 7.83 -3.41
CA VAL A 123 -2.85 7.69 -3.36
C VAL A 123 -2.23 8.03 -4.71
N GLY A 124 -2.72 7.44 -5.81
CA GLY A 124 -2.22 7.72 -7.16
C GLY A 124 -2.30 9.20 -7.51
N TYR A 125 -3.47 9.81 -7.27
CA TYR A 125 -3.67 11.24 -7.53
C TYR A 125 -2.72 12.13 -6.72
N LEU A 126 -2.57 11.89 -5.41
CA LEU A 126 -1.69 12.72 -4.56
C LEU A 126 -0.21 12.58 -4.96
N LEU A 127 0.22 11.37 -5.34
CA LEU A 127 1.57 11.13 -5.84
C LEU A 127 1.83 11.90 -7.15
N GLU A 128 0.86 11.88 -8.08
CA GLU A 128 0.90 12.65 -9.35
C GLU A 128 0.94 14.17 -9.12
N ARG A 129 0.27 14.66 -8.08
CA ARG A 129 0.28 16.08 -7.68
C ARG A 129 1.53 16.51 -6.92
N GLY A 130 2.51 15.61 -6.75
CA GLY A 130 3.78 15.95 -6.11
C GLY A 130 3.72 15.93 -4.58
N SER A 131 2.75 15.24 -3.98
CA SER A 131 2.71 15.05 -2.53
C SER A 131 4.02 14.45 -2.03
N GLU A 132 4.53 15.02 -0.94
CA GLU A 132 5.70 14.52 -0.22
C GLU A 132 5.39 13.15 0.38
N ALA A 133 6.38 12.26 0.27
CA ALA A 133 6.35 10.94 0.86
C ALA A 133 7.08 10.96 2.19
N THR A 134 6.60 10.17 3.15
CA THR A 134 7.25 9.95 4.44
C THR A 134 7.57 8.46 4.60
N PHE A 135 8.41 8.13 5.58
CA PHE A 135 8.58 6.73 5.97
C PHE A 135 7.28 6.11 6.51
N LEU A 136 6.33 6.90 6.98
CA LEU A 136 5.00 6.43 7.38
C LEU A 136 4.16 6.06 6.16
N SER A 137 4.18 6.86 5.08
CA SER A 137 3.55 6.48 3.80
C SER A 137 4.11 5.16 3.29
N LEU A 138 5.44 4.96 3.39
CA LEU A 138 6.09 3.74 2.92
C LEU A 138 5.64 2.51 3.71
N GLU A 139 5.65 2.59 5.04
CA GLU A 139 5.21 1.50 5.91
C GLU A 139 3.72 1.18 5.74
N GLY A 140 2.89 2.23 5.65
CA GLY A 140 1.46 2.10 5.40
C GLY A 140 1.19 1.39 4.06
N ALA A 141 1.89 1.78 3.00
CA ALA A 141 1.72 1.20 1.67
C ALA A 141 2.11 -0.29 1.65
N ILE A 142 3.20 -0.65 2.33
CA ILE A 142 3.63 -2.05 2.50
C ILE A 142 2.62 -2.87 3.31
N LYS A 143 2.03 -2.27 4.35
CA LYS A 143 0.97 -2.92 5.13
C LYS A 143 -0.26 -3.17 4.26
N VAL A 144 -0.69 -2.18 3.48
CA VAL A 144 -1.84 -2.32 2.57
C VAL A 144 -1.55 -3.33 1.46
N SER A 145 -0.35 -3.32 0.86
CA SER A 145 0.02 -4.29 -0.18
C SER A 145 -0.03 -5.74 0.28
N ASN A 146 0.19 -5.97 1.58
CA ASN A 146 0.22 -7.29 2.19
C ASN A 146 -1.08 -7.68 2.88
N THR A 147 -2.02 -6.75 3.03
CA THR A 147 -3.33 -7.06 3.58
C THR A 147 -4.19 -7.60 2.45
N LYS A 148 -4.71 -8.82 2.60
CA LYS A 148 -5.79 -9.30 1.74
C LYS A 148 -7.06 -8.57 2.16
N PRO A 149 -7.64 -7.67 1.34
CA PRO A 149 -8.92 -7.08 1.65
C PRO A 149 -9.95 -8.20 1.79
N ASN A 150 -10.55 -8.34 2.98
CA ASN A 150 -11.68 -9.24 3.19
C ASN A 150 -12.94 -8.71 2.46
N THR A 151 -12.97 -7.41 2.19
CA THR A 151 -14.04 -6.64 1.54
C THR A 151 -13.43 -5.47 0.77
N TRP A 152 -13.94 -5.16 -0.43
CA TRP A 152 -13.68 -3.89 -1.10
C TRP A 152 -14.62 -2.83 -0.55
N HIS A 153 -14.11 -1.64 -0.21
CA HIS A 153 -14.96 -0.47 0.01
C HIS A 153 -15.14 0.28 -1.32
N VAL A 154 -15.94 -0.29 -2.22
CA VAL A 154 -16.49 0.45 -3.35
C VAL A 154 -17.93 0.79 -2.98
N GLU A 155 -18.19 2.06 -2.67
CA GLU A 155 -19.56 2.62 -2.60
C GLU A 155 -20.54 1.86 -1.67
N ASP A 156 -20.11 1.53 -0.43
CA ASP A 156 -20.96 0.88 0.59
C ASP A 156 -21.54 -0.50 0.21
N ILE A 157 -20.99 -1.18 -0.82
CA ILE A 157 -21.37 -2.55 -1.19
C ILE A 157 -20.23 -3.50 -0.82
N GLU A 158 -20.49 -4.41 0.13
CA GLU A 158 -19.59 -5.50 0.48
C GLU A 158 -19.59 -6.56 -0.63
N GLU A 159 -18.70 -6.42 -1.63
CA GLU A 159 -18.44 -7.50 -2.59
C GLU A 159 -17.17 -8.29 -2.22
N PRO A 160 -17.21 -9.63 -2.27
CA PRO A 160 -16.02 -10.45 -2.08
C PRO A 160 -15.06 -10.17 -3.24
N ALA A 161 -13.82 -9.81 -2.92
CA ALA A 161 -12.82 -9.51 -3.93
C ALA A 161 -12.62 -10.68 -4.90
N ASP A 162 -12.90 -10.47 -6.20
CA ASP A 162 -12.51 -11.41 -7.24
C ASP A 162 -10.98 -11.57 -7.21
N SER A 163 -10.51 -12.79 -7.42
CA SER A 163 -9.08 -13.12 -7.40
C SER A 163 -8.24 -12.31 -8.41
N VAL A 164 -8.86 -11.80 -9.48
CA VAL A 164 -8.21 -10.90 -10.45
C VAL A 164 -8.00 -9.50 -9.89
N GLU A 165 -9.05 -8.92 -9.32
CA GLU A 165 -9.01 -7.55 -8.79
C GLU A 165 -8.03 -7.45 -7.63
N TRP A 166 -7.96 -8.51 -6.82
CA TRP A 166 -6.99 -8.62 -5.75
C TRP A 166 -5.53 -8.65 -6.27
N LEU A 167 -5.24 -9.35 -7.37
CA LEU A 167 -3.90 -9.37 -7.96
C LEU A 167 -3.52 -8.00 -8.56
N ALA A 168 -4.46 -7.39 -9.29
CA ALA A 168 -4.27 -6.05 -9.86
C ALA A 168 -3.98 -5.04 -8.75
N TRP A 169 -4.72 -5.10 -7.64
CA TRP A 169 -4.47 -4.31 -6.45
C TRP A 169 -3.08 -4.54 -5.85
N LYS A 170 -2.67 -5.80 -5.68
CA LYS A 170 -1.37 -6.11 -5.10
C LYS A 170 -0.22 -5.56 -5.95
N VAL A 171 -0.32 -5.67 -7.27
CA VAL A 171 0.65 -5.08 -8.21
C VAL A 171 0.63 -3.55 -8.10
N GLN A 172 -0.55 -2.94 -8.11
CA GLN A 172 -0.69 -1.48 -7.99
C GLN A 172 -0.06 -0.94 -6.70
N TRP A 173 -0.28 -1.61 -5.57
CA TRP A 173 0.33 -1.20 -4.30
C TRP A 173 1.83 -1.46 -4.25
N ALA A 174 2.33 -2.53 -4.87
CA ALA A 174 3.76 -2.73 -5.02
C ALA A 174 4.40 -1.59 -5.82
N ASP A 175 3.74 -1.10 -6.87
CA ASP A 175 4.17 0.07 -7.64
C ASP A 175 4.15 1.36 -6.80
N TYR A 176 3.11 1.57 -5.98
CA TYR A 176 3.09 2.71 -5.05
C TYR A 176 4.21 2.64 -4.02
N VAL A 177 4.55 1.46 -3.51
CA VAL A 177 5.73 1.29 -2.64
C VAL A 177 6.99 1.74 -3.38
N GLN A 178 7.16 1.39 -4.66
CA GLN A 178 8.32 1.85 -5.44
C GLN A 178 8.36 3.36 -5.65
N ILE A 179 7.20 3.96 -5.94
CA ILE A 179 7.09 5.41 -6.15
C ILE A 179 7.39 6.16 -4.86
N ILE A 180 6.79 5.75 -3.74
CA ILE A 180 7.01 6.33 -2.41
C ILE A 180 8.48 6.17 -2.00
N ALA A 181 9.03 4.95 -2.12
CA ALA A 181 10.44 4.68 -1.81
C ALA A 181 11.41 5.53 -2.64
N GLY A 182 11.08 5.78 -3.92
CA GLY A 182 11.89 6.61 -4.80
C GLY A 182 11.92 8.10 -4.43
N LYS A 183 11.01 8.56 -3.57
CA LYS A 183 10.98 9.93 -3.03
C LYS A 183 11.72 10.07 -1.70
N LEU A 184 12.20 8.98 -1.11
CA LEU A 184 12.83 8.94 0.22
C LEU A 184 14.33 8.69 0.12
N ASP A 185 15.09 9.30 1.04
CA ASP A 185 16.49 8.93 1.27
C ASP A 185 16.56 7.67 2.14
N LEU A 186 16.54 6.51 1.48
CA LEU A 186 16.63 5.20 2.14
C LEU A 186 18.03 4.92 2.72
N ASP A 187 19.04 5.73 2.38
CA ASP A 187 20.39 5.59 2.93
C ASP A 187 20.63 6.45 4.18
N SER A 188 19.67 7.32 4.53
CA SER A 188 19.71 8.14 5.73
C SER A 188 19.67 7.31 7.02
N LYS A 189 20.18 7.90 8.11
CA LYS A 189 20.07 7.31 9.46
C LYS A 189 18.62 7.22 9.92
N GLU A 190 17.77 8.15 9.46
CA GLU A 190 16.35 8.21 9.79
C GLU A 190 15.57 7.02 9.21
N ALA A 191 16.00 6.52 8.05
CA ALA A 191 15.41 5.35 7.40
C ALA A 191 15.58 4.06 8.22
N ALA A 192 16.63 3.96 9.05
CA ALA A 192 17.04 2.69 9.64
C ALA A 192 15.93 2.00 10.43
N LEU A 193 15.28 2.72 11.35
CA LEU A 193 14.22 2.18 12.20
C LEU A 193 13.02 1.69 11.36
N SER A 194 12.65 2.45 10.33
CA SER A 194 11.54 2.14 9.43
C SER A 194 11.83 0.92 8.57
N LEU A 195 13.04 0.85 8.01
CA LEU A 195 13.50 -0.30 7.24
C LEU A 195 13.58 -1.58 8.09
N GLU A 196 14.01 -1.48 9.35
CA GLU A 196 13.98 -2.61 10.28
C GLU A 196 12.57 -3.15 10.50
N ARG A 197 11.58 -2.27 10.69
CA ARG A 197 10.17 -2.66 10.81
C ARG A 197 9.66 -3.33 9.54
N ILE A 198 9.96 -2.75 8.37
CA ILE A 198 9.55 -3.30 7.07
C ILE A 198 10.10 -4.73 6.89
N LEU A 199 11.38 -4.96 7.19
CA LEU A 199 12.00 -6.29 7.06
C LEU A 199 11.45 -7.30 8.07
N ALA A 200 11.15 -6.86 9.29
CA ALA A 200 10.50 -7.71 10.29
C ALA A 200 9.09 -8.13 9.82
N TYR A 201 8.34 -7.18 9.25
CA TYR A 201 7.01 -7.43 8.69
C TYR A 201 7.06 -8.39 7.50
N ALA A 202 7.99 -8.19 6.56
CA ALA A 202 8.22 -9.10 5.43
C ALA A 202 8.53 -10.53 5.88
N SER A 203 9.37 -10.68 6.91
CA SER A 203 9.73 -12.00 7.46
C SER A 203 8.55 -12.72 8.09
N TRP A 204 7.62 -11.97 8.71
CA TRP A 204 6.43 -12.56 9.33
C TRP A 204 5.45 -13.13 8.30
N TRP A 205 5.15 -12.38 7.25
CA TRP A 205 4.23 -12.82 6.19
C TRP A 205 4.71 -14.09 5.47
N ALA A 206 6.02 -14.25 5.33
CA ALA A 206 6.59 -15.40 4.69
C ALA A 206 6.36 -16.73 5.44
N ARG A 207 5.99 -16.68 6.74
CA ARG A 207 5.74 -17.88 7.56
C ARG A 207 4.40 -18.55 7.30
N ASN A 208 3.42 -17.80 6.77
CA ASN A 208 2.05 -18.31 6.67
C ASN A 208 1.86 -19.29 5.51
N GLY A 209 2.83 -19.42 4.58
CA GLY A 209 2.80 -20.45 3.53
C GLY A 209 1.60 -20.38 2.57
N ASP A 210 0.76 -19.35 2.70
CA ASP A 210 -0.50 -19.15 2.00
C ASP A 210 -0.26 -18.64 0.59
N GLY A 211 0.45 -19.38 -0.25
CA GLY A 211 0.48 -19.27 -1.73
C GLY A 211 0.94 -17.96 -2.38
N ASP A 212 0.96 -16.83 -1.67
CA ASP A 212 1.15 -15.48 -2.18
C ASP A 212 2.19 -14.76 -1.33
N ASP A 213 3.40 -14.59 -1.87
CA ASP A 213 4.47 -13.95 -1.12
C ASP A 213 4.22 -12.44 -0.98
N GLY A 214 4.05 -11.96 0.25
CA GLY A 214 3.86 -10.52 0.58
C GLY A 214 5.14 -9.69 0.43
N ARG A 215 6.07 -10.09 -0.44
CA ARG A 215 7.41 -9.52 -0.55
C ARG A 215 7.74 -8.98 -1.94
N LEU A 216 6.74 -8.88 -2.82
CA LEU A 216 6.89 -8.39 -4.20
C LEU A 216 7.57 -7.00 -4.28
N TYR A 217 7.40 -6.16 -3.27
CA TYR A 217 7.97 -4.81 -3.23
C TYR A 217 9.47 -4.79 -2.86
N LEU A 218 9.99 -5.83 -2.21
CA LEU A 218 11.35 -5.81 -1.64
C LEU A 218 12.48 -5.65 -2.66
N PRO A 219 12.48 -6.33 -3.82
CA PRO A 219 13.57 -6.18 -4.80
C PRO A 219 13.66 -4.74 -5.29
N GLY A 220 12.51 -4.15 -5.63
CA GLY A 220 12.44 -2.75 -6.02
C GLY A 220 12.87 -1.81 -4.90
N LEU A 221 12.40 -2.03 -3.66
CA LEU A 221 12.78 -1.21 -2.49
C LEU A 221 14.29 -1.24 -2.25
N LEU A 222 14.90 -2.42 -2.26
CA LEU A 222 16.34 -2.63 -2.09
C LEU A 222 17.15 -2.03 -3.24
N SER A 223 16.59 -2.00 -4.46
CA SER A 223 17.23 -1.40 -5.63
C SER A 223 17.43 0.13 -5.49
N LYS A 224 16.59 0.79 -4.69
CA LYS A 224 16.65 2.23 -4.41
C LYS A 224 17.71 2.62 -3.38
N MET A 225 18.33 1.65 -2.71
CA MET A 225 19.38 1.88 -1.72
C MET A 225 20.76 1.80 -2.36
N SER A 226 21.75 2.46 -1.73
CA SER A 226 23.16 2.21 -1.97
C SER A 226 23.51 0.72 -1.84
N LEU A 227 24.54 0.27 -2.55
CA LEU A 227 25.02 -1.12 -2.49
C LEU A 227 25.31 -1.55 -1.04
N ARG A 228 25.91 -0.66 -0.24
CA ARG A 228 26.23 -0.94 1.17
C ARG A 228 24.97 -1.28 1.97
N ASN A 229 23.94 -0.44 1.90
CA ASN A 229 22.71 -0.67 2.65
C ASN A 229 21.89 -1.82 2.08
N ARG A 230 21.86 -1.97 0.75
CA ARG A 230 21.28 -3.15 0.10
C ARG A 230 21.87 -4.44 0.67
N LEU A 231 23.19 -4.56 0.72
CA LEU A 231 23.85 -5.74 1.28
C LEU A 231 23.61 -5.88 2.78
N HIS A 232 23.67 -4.78 3.54
CA HIS A 232 23.39 -4.79 4.99
C HIS A 232 22.00 -5.35 5.31
N TYR A 233 20.95 -4.82 4.67
CA TYR A 233 19.57 -5.23 4.91
C TYR A 233 19.26 -6.60 4.33
N THR A 234 19.81 -6.94 3.15
CA THR A 234 19.64 -8.27 2.57
C THR A 234 20.23 -9.36 3.49
N ARG A 235 21.36 -9.11 4.18
CA ARG A 235 21.93 -10.09 5.14
C ARG A 235 20.98 -10.46 6.28
N ARG A 236 20.06 -9.56 6.64
CA ARG A 236 19.09 -9.76 7.73
C ARG A 236 17.87 -10.57 7.30
N LEU A 237 17.72 -10.83 6.00
CA LEU A 237 16.66 -11.68 5.48
C LEU A 237 16.96 -13.16 5.72
N GLU A 238 15.94 -13.89 6.14
CA GLU A 238 16.01 -15.34 6.41
C GLU A 238 16.08 -16.13 5.11
N LEU A 239 17.29 -16.54 4.69
CA LEU A 239 17.55 -17.19 3.41
C LEU A 239 16.63 -18.39 3.14
N GLU A 240 16.41 -19.25 4.13
CA GLU A 240 15.62 -20.47 3.99
C GLU A 240 14.16 -20.17 3.62
N SER A 241 13.57 -19.15 4.24
CA SER A 241 12.21 -18.70 3.94
C SER A 241 12.06 -18.23 2.48
N TYR A 242 13.04 -17.51 1.94
CA TYR A 242 13.00 -17.06 0.54
C TYR A 242 13.18 -18.22 -0.45
N VAL A 243 14.03 -19.20 -0.14
CA VAL A 243 14.19 -20.41 -0.96
C VAL A 243 12.90 -21.24 -0.99
N GLN A 244 12.22 -21.36 0.15
CA GLN A 244 10.92 -22.04 0.24
C GLN A 244 9.87 -21.33 -0.62
N SER A 245 9.74 -20.01 -0.49
CA SER A 245 8.80 -19.23 -1.31
C SER A 245 9.11 -19.30 -2.81
N LEU A 246 10.38 -19.22 -3.20
CA LEU A 246 10.77 -19.37 -4.61
C LEU A 246 10.40 -20.75 -5.16
N THR A 247 10.58 -21.79 -4.35
CA THR A 247 10.20 -23.16 -4.73
C THR A 247 8.68 -23.29 -4.88
N ALA A 248 7.91 -22.71 -3.96
CA ALA A 248 6.45 -22.67 -4.02
C ALA A 248 5.94 -21.90 -5.25
N ALA A 249 6.49 -20.71 -5.52
CA ALA A 249 6.14 -19.88 -6.67
C ALA A 249 6.44 -20.60 -8.00
N ARG A 250 7.63 -21.21 -8.14
CA ARG A 250 7.98 -22.01 -9.33
C ARG A 250 7.07 -23.23 -9.52
N LYS A 251 6.67 -23.90 -8.43
CA LYS A 251 5.68 -24.97 -8.50
C LYS A 251 4.33 -24.43 -8.99
N LYS A 252 3.93 -23.25 -8.50
CA LYS A 252 2.68 -22.59 -8.87
C LYS A 252 2.64 -22.19 -10.35
N ILE A 253 3.74 -21.70 -10.91
CA ILE A 253 3.87 -21.43 -12.36
C ILE A 253 3.54 -22.69 -13.16
N LYS A 254 4.17 -23.83 -12.84
CA LYS A 254 3.93 -25.10 -13.55
C LYS A 254 2.46 -25.56 -13.46
N GLU A 255 1.82 -25.37 -12.30
CA GLU A 255 0.40 -25.67 -12.12
C GLU A 255 -0.48 -24.78 -13.01
N LEU A 256 -0.21 -23.47 -13.03
CA LEU A 256 -0.95 -22.48 -13.82
C LEU A 256 -0.75 -22.66 -15.33
N GLU A 257 0.46 -22.98 -15.78
CA GLU A 257 0.76 -23.32 -17.19
C GLU A 257 -0.06 -24.54 -17.64
N GLY A 258 -0.09 -25.59 -16.81
CA GLY A 258 -0.91 -26.77 -17.09
C GLY A 258 -2.42 -26.47 -17.15
N GLN A 259 -2.92 -25.60 -16.28
CA GLN A 259 -4.32 -25.12 -16.33
C GLN A 259 -4.60 -24.32 -17.60
N LEU A 260 -3.70 -23.41 -17.97
CA LEU A 260 -3.85 -22.58 -19.17
C LEU A 260 -3.83 -23.42 -20.46
N GLU A 261 -2.97 -24.44 -20.53
CA GLU A 261 -2.98 -25.40 -21.64
C GLU A 261 -4.31 -26.16 -21.73
N LEU A 262 -4.85 -26.61 -20.60
CA LEU A 262 -6.13 -27.32 -20.55
C LEU A 262 -7.29 -26.42 -20.99
N GLU A 263 -7.31 -25.16 -20.53
CA GLU A 263 -8.27 -24.14 -20.96
C GLU A 263 -8.19 -23.91 -22.47
N ASN A 264 -6.97 -23.74 -23.01
CA ASN A 264 -6.76 -23.54 -24.44
C ASN A 264 -7.20 -24.76 -25.26
N LYS A 265 -6.94 -25.99 -24.79
CA LYS A 265 -7.46 -27.22 -25.41
C LYS A 265 -9.00 -27.25 -25.41
N ARG A 266 -9.65 -26.89 -24.29
CA ARG A 266 -11.12 -26.82 -24.18
C ARG A 266 -11.74 -25.78 -25.12
N LYS A 267 -11.12 -24.60 -25.24
CA LYS A 267 -11.54 -23.54 -26.18
C LYS A 267 -11.46 -24.01 -27.64
N ARG A 268 -10.39 -24.72 -28.00
CA ARG A 268 -10.23 -25.30 -29.35
C ARG A 268 -11.27 -26.39 -29.68
N LEU A 269 -11.75 -27.13 -28.68
CA LEU A 269 -12.71 -28.22 -28.85
C LEU A 269 -14.19 -27.79 -28.90
N LYS A 270 -14.52 -26.54 -28.52
CA LYS A 270 -15.91 -26.02 -28.56
C LYS A 270 -15.96 -24.63 -29.22
N PRO A 271 -15.94 -24.53 -30.56
CA PRO A 271 -15.95 -23.24 -31.26
C PRO A 271 -17.34 -22.56 -31.31
N ASN A 272 -18.41 -23.20 -30.81
CA ASN A 272 -19.77 -22.68 -30.94
C ASN A 272 -20.53 -22.61 -29.62
N ARG A 273 -20.68 -21.39 -29.09
CA ARG A 273 -21.93 -20.93 -28.47
C ARG A 273 -22.24 -19.52 -28.96
N ARG A 274 -22.99 -19.46 -30.07
CA ARG A 274 -23.90 -18.35 -30.36
C ARG A 274 -24.93 -18.32 -29.23
N LEU A 275 -24.69 -17.48 -28.21
CA LEU A 275 -25.64 -16.95 -27.24
C LEU A 275 -24.84 -16.22 -26.16
N ALA A 276 -24.42 -15.00 -26.48
CA ALA A 276 -24.05 -14.01 -25.48
C ALA A 276 -24.71 -12.70 -25.92
N GLY A 277 -25.91 -12.49 -25.40
CA GLY A 277 -26.53 -11.17 -25.43
C GLY A 277 -25.58 -10.17 -24.77
N ARG A 278 -25.49 -8.99 -25.39
CA ARG A 278 -24.97 -7.72 -24.87
C ARG A 278 -24.59 -7.73 -23.39
N ASN A 279 -23.29 -7.78 -23.13
CA ASN A 279 -22.53 -7.05 -22.11
C ASN A 279 -21.37 -7.91 -21.65
N THR A 280 -20.20 -7.74 -22.29
CA THR A 280 -18.85 -7.96 -21.74
C THR A 280 -17.83 -7.80 -22.88
N LEU A 281 -17.66 -6.57 -23.34
CA LEU A 281 -16.68 -6.21 -24.37
C LEU A 281 -15.27 -6.01 -23.79
N PHE A 282 -15.00 -6.37 -22.53
CA PHE A 282 -13.68 -6.20 -21.89
C PHE A 282 -13.45 -7.24 -20.77
N ARG A 283 -12.87 -8.40 -21.10
CA ARG A 283 -12.03 -9.27 -20.22
C ARG A 283 -11.64 -10.51 -21.04
N ASP A 284 -10.77 -10.32 -22.04
CA ASP A 284 -10.30 -11.41 -22.91
C ASP A 284 -9.05 -12.14 -22.35
N ARG A 285 -8.50 -11.67 -21.21
CA ARG A 285 -7.46 -12.37 -20.46
C ARG A 285 -8.10 -13.40 -19.52
N SER A 286 -7.63 -14.65 -19.60
CA SER A 286 -7.99 -15.66 -18.59
C SER A 286 -7.38 -15.26 -17.25
N ILE A 287 -8.13 -15.38 -16.15
CA ILE A 287 -7.67 -15.23 -14.76
C ILE A 287 -6.36 -16.00 -14.53
N THR A 288 -6.23 -17.16 -15.16
CA THR A 288 -5.06 -18.03 -15.11
C THR A 288 -3.81 -17.35 -15.71
N SER A 289 -3.97 -16.55 -16.77
CA SER A 289 -2.87 -15.80 -17.39
C SER A 289 -2.39 -14.64 -16.53
N GLU A 290 -3.30 -13.93 -15.86
CA GLU A 290 -2.93 -12.80 -14.98
C GLU A 290 -2.26 -13.30 -13.70
N LYS A 291 -2.75 -14.43 -13.15
CA LYS A 291 -2.06 -15.15 -12.08
C LYS A 291 -0.66 -15.58 -12.47
N LEU A 292 -0.49 -16.08 -13.70
CA LEU A 292 0.82 -16.49 -14.20
C LEU A 292 1.79 -15.31 -14.29
N GLU A 293 1.32 -14.16 -14.80
CA GLU A 293 2.12 -12.93 -14.88
C GLU A 293 2.55 -12.46 -13.48
N TYR A 294 1.62 -12.45 -12.52
CA TYR A 294 1.91 -12.08 -11.13
C TYR A 294 2.94 -12.99 -10.47
N VAL A 295 2.75 -14.32 -10.54
CA VAL A 295 3.70 -15.28 -9.94
C VAL A 295 5.05 -15.23 -10.66
N GLY A 296 5.07 -14.89 -11.96
CA GLY A 296 6.31 -14.63 -12.70
C GLY A 296 7.12 -13.48 -12.10
N LYS A 297 6.47 -12.34 -11.82
CA LYS A 297 7.12 -11.19 -11.14
C LYS A 297 7.62 -11.55 -9.74
N GLU A 298 6.86 -12.39 -9.03
CA GLU A 298 7.26 -12.89 -7.71
C GLU A 298 8.54 -13.73 -7.77
N VAL A 299 8.62 -14.66 -8.73
CA VAL A 299 9.83 -15.47 -8.97
C VAL A 299 11.04 -14.60 -9.29
N GLU A 300 10.90 -13.66 -10.22
CA GLU A 300 11.99 -12.74 -10.60
C GLU A 300 12.50 -11.95 -9.38
N GLY A 301 11.58 -11.41 -8.58
CA GLY A 301 11.92 -10.66 -7.38
C GLY A 301 12.66 -11.51 -6.33
N LEU A 302 12.20 -12.72 -6.09
CA LEU A 302 12.84 -13.65 -5.16
C LEU A 302 14.23 -14.07 -5.62
N GLU A 303 14.42 -14.28 -6.92
CA GLU A 303 15.73 -14.59 -7.50
C GLU A 303 16.73 -13.44 -7.29
N GLN A 304 16.33 -12.20 -7.55
CA GLN A 304 17.16 -11.01 -7.32
C GLN A 304 17.60 -10.89 -5.84
N ILE A 305 16.67 -11.11 -4.90
CA ILE A 305 16.99 -11.06 -3.46
C ILE A 305 17.98 -12.18 -3.08
N LEU A 306 17.78 -13.39 -3.61
CA LEU A 306 18.66 -14.53 -3.32
C LEU A 306 20.07 -14.31 -3.90
N GLU A 307 20.18 -13.74 -5.09
CA GLU A 307 21.46 -13.37 -5.70
C GLU A 307 22.21 -12.36 -4.83
N LEU A 308 21.55 -11.26 -4.46
CA LEU A 308 22.11 -10.26 -3.53
C LEU A 308 22.51 -10.88 -2.19
N ARG A 309 21.71 -11.84 -1.67
CA ARG A 309 22.00 -12.51 -0.40
C ARG A 309 23.25 -13.40 -0.49
N ARG A 310 23.49 -14.02 -1.63
CA ARG A 310 24.67 -14.87 -1.92
C ARG A 310 25.93 -14.05 -2.13
N GLU A 311 25.80 -12.85 -2.68
CA GLU A 311 26.90 -11.90 -2.84
C GLU A 311 27.29 -11.24 -1.52
N ALA A 312 26.34 -11.05 -0.61
CA ALA A 312 26.58 -10.32 0.62
C ALA A 312 27.74 -10.81 1.51
N PRO A 313 28.07 -12.11 1.65
CA PRO A 313 29.24 -12.56 2.40
C PRO A 313 30.58 -12.15 1.78
N LEU A 314 30.62 -11.85 0.47
CA LEU A 314 31.86 -11.55 -0.27
C LEU A 314 32.34 -10.11 -0.08
N PHE A 315 31.49 -9.22 0.45
CA PHE A 315 31.77 -7.80 0.65
C PHE A 315 32.01 -7.44 2.13
N SER A 316 32.75 -8.27 2.86
CA SER A 316 33.25 -7.90 4.19
C SER A 316 34.38 -6.88 4.06
N ILE A 317 34.06 -5.59 4.22
CA ILE A 317 35.01 -4.51 4.54
C ILE A 317 34.45 -3.76 5.74
#